data_AF-A0A1F2YDN9-F1
#
_entry.id   AF-A0A1F2YDN9-F1
#
_cell.length_a   1.000
_cell.length_b   1.000
_cell.length_c   1.000
_cell.angle_alpha   90.00
_cell.angle_beta   90.00
_cell.angle_gamma   90.00
#
_symmetry.space_group_name_H-M   'P 1'
#
loop_
_entity.id
_entity.type
_entity.pdbx_description
1 polymer ?
#
loop_
_entity_poly.entity_id
_entity_poly.type
_entity_poly.pdbx_seq_one_letter_code
_entity_poly.pdbx_strand_id
1 'polypeptide(L)'
;MANTTRTPGRRFMKLASMTASIATKTVTNSIKNFNADEDKKNAARSQLFQDIGLQIADTLGEMKGAVMKVGQIASQYKDIFPPEVARAISKLQRQAPAMPFQEIKAQVEKEHGRIIGIITKKIEDV
;
A
#
# COMPACT_ATOMS: atom_id res chain seq x y z
N MET A 1 7.73 1.64 17.92
CA MET A 1 7.61 0.30 17.30
C MET A 1 8.37 0.32 15.98
N ALA A 2 9.12 -0.74 15.66
CA ALA A 2 10.35 -0.68 14.85
C ALA A 2 10.18 -0.52 13.32
N ASN A 3 11.04 0.33 12.73
CA ASN A 3 11.30 0.52 11.30
C ASN A 3 11.94 -0.74 10.64
N THR A 4 11.18 -1.82 10.42
CA THR A 4 11.71 -3.10 9.92
C THR A 4 11.70 -3.27 8.39
N THR A 5 11.13 -2.34 7.61
CA THR A 5 11.01 -2.43 6.13
C THR A 5 12.21 -1.86 5.36
N ARG A 6 13.42 -1.96 5.91
CA ARG A 6 14.61 -1.24 5.40
C ARG A 6 15.42 -1.96 4.30
N THR A 7 15.30 -3.28 4.12
CA THR A 7 16.15 -4.03 3.15
C THR A 7 15.42 -4.53 1.90
N PRO A 8 16.08 -4.58 0.73
CA PRO A 8 15.48 -5.09 -0.52
C PRO A 8 14.88 -6.50 -0.40
N GLY A 9 15.56 -7.41 0.31
CA GLY A 9 15.08 -8.79 0.52
C GLY A 9 13.77 -8.87 1.32
N ARG A 10 13.60 -8.03 2.36
CA ARG A 10 12.33 -7.99 3.12
C ARG A 10 11.16 -7.50 2.28
N ARG A 11 11.41 -6.57 1.35
CA ARG A 11 10.39 -6.07 0.40
C ARG A 11 9.95 -7.17 -0.56
N PHE A 12 10.91 -7.91 -1.12
CA PHE A 12 10.61 -9.07 -1.95
C PHE A 12 9.81 -10.13 -1.20
N MET A 13 10.19 -10.47 0.04
CA MET A 13 9.45 -11.43 0.87
C MET A 13 8.02 -10.96 1.20
N LYS A 14 7.82 -9.66 1.47
CA LYS A 14 6.49 -9.09 1.69
C LYS A 14 5.62 -9.18 0.43
N LEU A 15 6.17 -8.90 -0.75
CA LEU A 15 5.47 -9.07 -2.03
C LEU A 15 5.15 -10.55 -2.32
N ALA A 16 6.13 -11.44 -2.15
CA ALA A 16 5.94 -12.87 -2.38
C ALA A 16 4.86 -13.47 -1.46
N SER A 17 4.86 -13.09 -0.18
CA SER A 17 3.82 -13.52 0.77
C SER A 17 2.43 -12.98 0.44
N MET A 18 2.32 -11.74 -0.05
CA MET A 18 1.06 -11.19 -0.56
C MET A 18 0.53 -12.02 -1.73
N THR A 19 1.37 -12.29 -2.74
CA THR A 19 0.98 -13.11 -3.90
C THR A 19 0.52 -14.50 -3.48
N ALA A 20 1.27 -15.16 -2.59
CA ALA A 20 0.90 -16.48 -2.07
C ALA A 20 -0.46 -16.44 -1.38
N SER A 21 -0.69 -15.44 -0.51
CA SER A 21 -1.96 -15.28 0.22
C SER A 21 -3.16 -15.05 -0.72
N ILE A 22 -3.01 -14.22 -1.75
CA ILE A 22 -4.06 -13.98 -2.75
C ILE A 22 -4.38 -15.26 -3.54
N ALA A 23 -3.35 -15.98 -3.97
CA ALA A 23 -3.52 -17.24 -4.70
C ALA A 23 -4.25 -18.29 -3.85
N THR A 24 -3.84 -18.45 -2.58
CA THR A 24 -4.52 -19.35 -1.64
C THR A 24 -6.00 -18.97 -1.46
N LYS A 25 -6.31 -17.70 -1.14
CA LYS A 25 -7.70 -17.24 -0.95
C LYS A 25 -8.59 -17.50 -2.17
N THR A 26 -8.04 -17.30 -3.37
CA THR A 26 -8.76 -17.53 -4.63
C THR A 26 -9.08 -19.01 -4.84
N VAL A 27 -8.09 -19.90 -4.69
CA VAL A 27 -8.28 -21.35 -4.84
C VAL A 27 -9.25 -21.88 -3.78
N THR A 28 -9.10 -21.48 -2.52
CA THR A 28 -10.00 -21.91 -1.45
C THR A 28 -11.44 -21.44 -1.69
N ASN A 29 -11.65 -20.19 -2.13
CA ASN A 29 -12.98 -19.67 -2.41
C ASN A 29 -13.65 -20.38 -3.60
N SER A 30 -12.89 -20.74 -4.63
CA SER A 30 -13.39 -21.49 -5.79
C SER A 30 -13.85 -22.90 -5.40
N ILE A 31 -13.07 -23.61 -4.59
CA ILE A 31 -13.44 -24.96 -4.14
C ILE A 31 -14.64 -24.91 -3.19
N LYS A 32 -14.65 -23.97 -2.24
CA LYS A 32 -15.72 -23.83 -1.24
C LYS A 32 -17.08 -23.52 -1.87
N ASN A 33 -17.10 -22.73 -2.95
CA ASN A 33 -18.33 -22.28 -3.59
C ASN A 33 -18.64 -22.98 -4.91
N PHE A 34 -17.96 -24.10 -5.22
CA PHE A 34 -18.16 -24.82 -6.47
C PHE A 34 -19.61 -25.33 -6.64
N ASN A 35 -20.23 -25.77 -5.54
CA ASN A 35 -21.60 -26.26 -5.48
C ASN A 35 -22.61 -25.24 -4.92
N ALA A 36 -22.22 -23.96 -4.80
CA ALA A 36 -23.08 -22.92 -4.25
C ALA A 36 -23.94 -22.25 -5.33
N ASP A 37 -25.12 -21.79 -4.93
CA ASP A 37 -26.03 -20.97 -5.74
C ASP A 37 -25.33 -19.70 -6.25
N GLU A 38 -25.76 -19.19 -7.41
CA GLU A 38 -25.13 -18.03 -8.07
C GLU A 38 -25.10 -16.77 -7.18
N ASP A 39 -26.15 -16.52 -6.39
CA ASP A 39 -26.17 -15.40 -5.45
C ASP A 39 -25.10 -15.53 -4.35
N LYS A 40 -24.90 -16.75 -3.82
CA LYS A 40 -23.89 -17.04 -2.80
C LYS A 40 -22.47 -16.96 -3.39
N LYS A 41 -22.28 -17.43 -4.63
CA LYS A 41 -21.02 -17.29 -5.36
C LYS A 41 -20.65 -15.83 -5.58
N ASN A 42 -21.61 -15.00 -6.01
CA ASN A 42 -21.39 -13.58 -6.24
C ASN A 42 -21.04 -12.84 -4.95
N ALA A 43 -21.76 -13.13 -3.86
CA ALA A 43 -21.45 -12.57 -2.54
C ALA A 43 -20.06 -12.98 -2.05
N ALA A 44 -19.71 -14.27 -2.17
CA ALA A 44 -18.39 -14.75 -1.77
C ALA A 44 -17.26 -14.18 -2.63
N ARG A 45 -17.50 -13.96 -3.93
CA ARG A 45 -16.54 -13.34 -4.84
C ARG A 45 -16.33 -11.85 -4.53
N SER A 46 -17.41 -11.11 -4.23
CA SER A 46 -17.31 -9.71 -3.80
C SER A 46 -16.52 -9.59 -2.49
N GLN A 47 -16.80 -10.45 -1.50
CA GLN A 47 -16.01 -10.50 -0.26
C GLN A 47 -14.53 -10.83 -0.50
N LEU A 48 -14.23 -11.81 -1.37
CA LEU A 48 -12.86 -12.14 -1.75
C LEU A 48 -12.13 -10.92 -2.34
N PHE A 49 -12.78 -10.16 -3.23
CA PHE A 49 -12.18 -8.97 -3.83
C PHE A 49 -11.99 -7.83 -2.84
N GLN A 50 -12.90 -7.67 -1.87
CA GLN A 50 -12.71 -6.72 -0.78
C GLN A 50 -11.47 -7.04 0.05
N ASP A 51 -11.30 -8.31 0.42
CA ASP A 51 -10.14 -8.80 1.15
C ASP A 51 -8.82 -8.58 0.40
N ILE A 52 -8.80 -8.93 -0.89
CA ILE A 52 -7.64 -8.72 -1.76
C ILE A 52 -7.30 -7.23 -1.85
N GLY A 53 -8.32 -6.39 -2.04
CA GLY A 53 -8.16 -4.93 -2.10
C GLY A 53 -7.49 -4.36 -0.85
N LEU A 54 -7.97 -4.75 0.34
CA LEU A 54 -7.39 -4.31 1.61
C LEU A 54 -5.94 -4.77 1.75
N GLN A 55 -5.64 -6.03 1.45
CA GLN A 55 -4.30 -6.58 1.56
C GLN A 55 -3.30 -5.90 0.62
N ILE A 56 -3.74 -5.56 -0.60
CA ILE A 56 -2.94 -4.78 -1.56
C ILE A 56 -2.72 -3.37 -1.02
N ALA A 57 -3.75 -2.70 -0.50
CA ALA A 57 -3.64 -1.36 0.06
C ALA A 57 -2.67 -1.33 1.26
N ASP A 58 -2.77 -2.28 2.19
CA ASP A 58 -1.85 -2.34 3.34
C ASP A 58 -0.42 -2.57 2.88
N THR A 59 -0.21 -3.54 1.98
CA THR A 59 1.13 -3.86 1.48
C THR A 59 1.75 -2.70 0.71
N LEU A 60 0.99 -2.03 -0.17
CA LEU A 60 1.49 -0.89 -0.93
C LEU A 60 1.68 0.36 -0.07
N GLY A 61 0.84 0.57 0.96
CA GLY A 61 0.92 1.71 1.88
C GLY A 61 2.13 1.63 2.82
N GLU A 62 2.53 0.42 3.21
CA GLU A 62 3.74 0.19 4.00
C GLU A 62 5.06 0.38 3.20
N MET A 63 4.98 0.40 1.87
CA MET A 63 6.16 0.35 1.00
C MET A 63 6.58 1.74 0.50
N LYS A 64 7.74 2.22 0.96
CA LYS A 64 8.33 3.51 0.51
C LYS A 64 8.91 3.43 -0.91
N GLY A 65 8.91 4.55 -1.64
CA GLY A 65 9.66 4.73 -2.90
C GLY A 65 8.93 4.26 -4.16
N ALA A 66 9.59 3.47 -5.02
CA ALA A 66 9.05 3.05 -6.32
C ALA A 66 7.72 2.28 -6.24
N VAL A 67 7.53 1.50 -5.17
CA VAL A 67 6.29 0.72 -4.99
C VAL A 67 5.10 1.61 -4.60
N MET A 68 5.33 2.67 -3.82
CA MET A 68 4.33 3.71 -3.57
C MET A 68 3.92 4.42 -4.88
N LYS A 69 4.88 4.65 -5.78
CA LYS A 69 4.57 5.21 -7.11
C LYS A 69 3.69 4.27 -7.94
N VAL A 70 3.94 2.97 -7.88
CA VAL A 70 3.05 1.97 -8.54
C VAL A 70 1.65 2.02 -7.93
N GLY A 71 1.53 2.14 -6.60
CA GLY A 71 0.24 2.34 -5.93
C GLY A 71 -0.46 3.63 -6.38
N GLN A 72 0.27 4.73 -6.52
CA GLN A 72 -0.24 6.00 -7.04
C GLN A 72 -0.70 5.88 -8.50
N ILE A 73 0.03 5.17 -9.36
CA ILE A 73 -0.38 4.92 -10.75
C ILE A 73 -1.61 4.01 -10.77
N ALA A 74 -1.60 2.89 -10.06
CA ALA A 74 -2.72 1.96 -9.99
C ALA A 74 -4.01 2.62 -9.48
N SER A 75 -3.90 3.52 -8.49
CA SER A 75 -5.05 4.27 -7.98
C SER A 75 -5.70 5.21 -9.00
N GLN A 76 -4.98 5.62 -10.05
CA GLN A 76 -5.53 6.43 -11.14
C GLN A 76 -6.33 5.58 -12.12
N TYR A 77 -5.92 4.33 -12.36
CA TYR A 77 -6.61 3.39 -13.23
C TYR A 77 -7.63 2.55 -12.47
N LYS A 78 -8.47 3.18 -11.65
CA LYS A 78 -9.45 2.49 -10.79
C LYS A 78 -10.46 1.63 -11.57
N ASP A 79 -10.77 2.00 -12.81
CA ASP A 79 -11.82 1.37 -13.62
C ASP A 79 -11.41 -0.01 -14.17
N ILE A 80 -10.13 -0.40 -14.06
CA ILE A 80 -9.65 -1.72 -14.46
C ILE A 80 -9.78 -2.77 -13.36
N PHE A 81 -10.08 -2.33 -12.13
CA PHE A 81 -10.18 -3.21 -10.97
C PHE A 81 -11.64 -3.52 -10.64
N PRO A 82 -11.91 -4.69 -10.01
CA PRO A 82 -13.18 -4.92 -9.34
C PRO A 82 -13.49 -3.75 -8.38
N PRO A 83 -14.76 -3.35 -8.24
CA PRO A 83 -15.13 -2.15 -7.50
C PRO A 83 -14.68 -2.19 -6.03
N GLU A 84 -14.62 -3.36 -5.42
CA GLU A 84 -14.10 -3.57 -4.07
C GLU A 84 -12.60 -3.26 -3.96
N VAL A 85 -11.81 -3.71 -4.94
CA VAL A 85 -10.37 -3.49 -5.01
C VAL A 85 -10.05 -2.02 -5.30
N ALA A 86 -10.78 -1.42 -6.26
CA ALA A 86 -10.64 -0.01 -6.63
C ALA A 86 -10.85 0.94 -5.44
N ARG A 87 -11.87 0.67 -4.61
CA ARG A 87 -12.15 1.42 -3.38
C ARG A 87 -11.02 1.34 -2.37
N ALA A 88 -10.40 0.17 -2.20
CA ALA A 88 -9.30 -0.01 -1.27
C ALA A 88 -8.02 0.70 -1.75
N ILE A 89 -7.65 0.56 -3.03
CA ILE A 89 -6.45 1.16 -3.62
C ILE A 89 -6.56 2.70 -3.64
N SER A 90 -7.75 3.26 -3.82
CA SER A 90 -7.96 4.72 -3.79
C SER A 90 -7.54 5.37 -2.45
N LYS A 91 -7.51 4.60 -1.35
CA LYS A 91 -7.04 5.09 -0.04
C LYS A 91 -5.52 5.31 0.01
N LEU A 92 -4.75 4.64 -0.84
CA LEU A 92 -3.29 4.76 -0.90
C LEU A 92 -2.83 6.19 -1.25
N GLN A 93 -3.63 6.95 -1.99
CA GLN A 93 -3.31 8.34 -2.33
C GLN A 93 -3.25 9.25 -1.07
N ARG A 94 -4.00 8.91 -0.02
CA ARG A 94 -4.20 9.75 1.17
C ARG A 94 -3.35 9.35 2.37
N GLN A 95 -2.64 8.22 2.30
CA GLN A 95 -1.94 7.61 3.44
C GLN A 95 -0.42 7.59 3.26
N ALA A 96 0.19 8.69 2.80
CA ALA A 96 1.64 8.81 2.87
C ALA A 96 2.07 8.78 4.34
N PRO A 97 2.88 7.80 4.78
CA PRO A 97 3.30 7.73 6.18
C PRO A 97 4.17 8.94 6.52
N ALA A 98 3.91 9.55 7.69
CA ALA A 98 4.68 10.68 8.17
C ALA A 98 6.17 10.31 8.27
N MET A 99 7.03 11.08 7.59
CA MET A 99 8.48 10.94 7.69
C MET A 99 8.98 11.76 8.90
N PRO A 100 9.88 11.22 9.74
CA PRO A 100 10.45 11.99 10.84
C PRO A 100 11.15 13.25 10.33
N PHE A 101 10.90 14.40 10.97
CA PHE A 101 11.48 15.69 10.58
C PHE A 101 13.00 15.66 10.50
N GLN A 102 13.66 14.90 11.37
CA GLN A 102 15.13 14.73 11.36
C GLN A 102 15.64 14.10 10.04
N GLU A 103 14.91 13.14 9.48
CA GLU A 103 15.27 12.53 8.18
C GLU A 103 15.08 13.54 7.03
N ILE A 104 14.01 14.35 7.10
CA ILE A 104 13.73 15.43 6.14
C ILE A 104 14.84 16.48 6.19
N LYS A 105 15.16 16.99 7.38
CA LYS A 105 16.18 18.03 7.60
C LYS A 105 17.55 17.58 7.08
N ALA A 106 17.98 16.37 7.43
CA ALA A 106 19.27 15.84 6.99
C ALA A 106 19.37 15.73 5.45
N GLN A 107 18.29 15.27 4.79
CA GLN A 107 18.26 15.17 3.33
C GLN A 107 18.30 16.56 2.68
N VAL A 108 17.54 17.49 3.24
CA VAL A 108 17.42 18.86 2.74
C VAL A 108 18.74 19.64 2.89
N GLU A 109 19.42 19.52 4.03
CA GLU A 109 20.76 20.10 4.28
C GLU A 109 21.83 19.49 3.37
N LYS A 110 21.72 18.19 3.06
CA LYS A 110 22.64 17.50 2.16
C LYS A 110 22.51 17.99 0.71
N GLU A 111 21.29 18.24 0.24
CA GLU A 111 21.04 18.66 -1.15
C GLU A 111 21.23 20.18 -1.38
N HIS A 112 21.03 21.02 -0.36
CA HIS A 112 21.03 22.48 -0.49
C HIS A 112 22.04 23.23 0.40
N GLY A 113 22.88 22.50 1.15
CA GLY A 113 23.85 23.11 2.09
C GLY A 113 23.21 23.86 3.25
N ARG A 114 23.94 24.79 3.88
CA ARG A 114 23.53 25.56 5.09
C ARG A 114 22.37 26.54 4.89
N ILE A 115 21.93 26.80 3.66
CA ILE A 115 20.95 27.86 3.35
C ILE A 115 19.59 27.63 4.05
N ILE A 116 19.32 26.39 4.49
CA ILE A 116 18.03 26.01 5.08
C ILE A 116 17.98 26.15 6.61
N GLY A 117 19.12 26.30 7.29
CA GLY A 117 19.13 26.55 8.74
C GLY A 117 18.38 27.83 9.17
N ILE A 118 18.19 28.77 8.25
CA ILE A 118 17.45 30.03 8.47
C ILE A 118 15.92 29.82 8.31
N ILE A 119 15.47 28.90 7.46
CA ILE A 119 14.04 28.67 7.19
C ILE A 119 13.43 27.69 8.20
N THR A 120 14.17 26.67 8.66
CA THR A 120 13.68 25.66 9.60
C THR A 120 13.30 26.23 10.97
N LYS A 121 13.93 27.34 11.41
CA LYS A 121 13.59 28.02 12.66
C LYS A 121 12.13 28.53 12.70
N LYS A 122 11.49 28.71 11.54
CA LYS A 122 10.13 29.26 11.41
C LYS A 122 9.04 28.17 11.38
N ILE A 123 9.43 26.90 11.22
CA ILE A 123 8.51 25.75 11.12
C ILE A 123 8.37 25.04 12.48
N GLU A 124 9.36 25.18 13.38
CA GLU A 124 9.30 24.63 14.75
C GLU A 124 8.34 25.39 15.69
N ASP A 125 7.90 26.60 15.31
CA ASP A 125 7.05 27.50 16.13
C ASP A 125 5.54 27.45 15.76
N VAL A 126 5.07 26.47 14.96
CA VAL A 126 3.66 26.28 14.57
C VAL A 126 3.24 24.83 14.74
#